data_AF-A0A453JDW7-F1
#
_entry.id   AF-A0A453JDW7-F1
#
_cell.length_a   1.000
_cell.length_b   1.000
_cell.length_c   1.000
_cell.angle_alpha   90.00
_cell.angle_beta   90.00
_cell.angle_gamma   90.00
#
_symmetry.space_group_name_H-M   'P 1'
#
loop_
_entity.id
_entity.type
_entity.pdbx_description
1 polymer ?
#
loop_
_entity_poly.entity_id
_entity_poly.type
_entity_poly.pdbx_seq_one_letter_code
_entity_poly.pdbx_strand_id
1 'polypeptide(L)'
;MADPYGDGRALRNHPPPAQQQRPRLKPALEMEDLISLLHGSDPVRVELTRLENDLHYKEKELGDAQAEIKALRLSERAREKAVEDLTEELAKVDGKLKLTESLLESKNLEAKKINDEKKAALAAQFAAEATLRRVHAAQKDDDMPPIEAILAPLEAELKLARQEIAKLQDDNRALDRLTKSKEAALLEAERTVQIALAKASLVDDLQNKNQELMKQIEICQEENKILDRMHRQKVAEVEKLTQTVRELEEAVLAGGAAANAVRDYQRKVQEMNVMHDGLT
;
A
#
# COMPACT_ATOMS: atom_id res chain seq x y z
N MET A 1 -33.71 42.41 27.27
CA MET A 1 -32.83 43.56 26.99
C MET A 1 -32.51 43.47 25.50
N ALA A 2 -33.22 44.16 24.60
CA ALA A 2 -33.35 45.61 24.43
C ALA A 2 -31.97 46.29 24.33
N ASP A 3 -31.61 47.10 23.35
CA ASP A 3 -32.14 47.47 22.03
C ASP A 3 -30.95 48.22 21.33
N PRO A 4 -31.09 49.15 20.37
CA PRO A 4 -30.44 49.11 19.06
C PRO A 4 -29.48 50.31 18.85
N TYR A 5 -28.83 50.45 17.69
CA TYR A 5 -28.55 51.78 17.10
C TYR A 5 -28.32 51.61 15.60
N GLY A 6 -29.23 52.17 14.81
CA GLY A 6 -29.05 52.42 13.39
C GLY A 6 -28.61 53.86 13.13
N ASP A 7 -28.11 54.10 11.93
CA ASP A 7 -28.23 55.34 11.13
C ASP A 7 -27.57 54.99 9.77
N GLY A 8 -28.04 55.33 8.57
CA GLY A 8 -29.05 56.29 8.17
C GLY A 8 -28.49 57.15 7.03
N ARG A 9 -29.21 57.12 5.89
CA ARG A 9 -29.24 58.14 4.80
C ARG A 9 -28.05 58.18 3.84
N ALA A 10 -28.15 58.64 2.59
CA ALA A 10 -29.18 58.88 1.56
C ALA A 10 -28.35 59.45 0.36
N LEU A 11 -28.66 59.30 -0.93
CA LEU A 11 -29.57 60.15 -1.71
C LEU A 11 -29.34 59.84 -3.21
N ARG A 12 -30.45 59.96 -3.94
CA ARG A 12 -30.68 60.10 -5.39
C ARG A 12 -29.54 60.59 -6.27
N ASN A 13 -29.56 60.16 -7.54
CA ASN A 13 -29.51 61.05 -8.73
C ASN A 13 -30.00 60.33 -10.01
N HIS A 14 -31.12 60.80 -10.58
CA HIS A 14 -31.40 60.88 -12.03
C HIS A 14 -31.13 62.35 -12.44
N PRO A 15 -30.88 62.77 -13.70
CA PRO A 15 -31.58 62.44 -14.97
C PRO A 15 -30.58 62.49 -16.20
N PRO A 16 -30.89 62.78 -17.51
CA PRO A 16 -32.14 63.16 -18.20
C PRO A 16 -32.43 62.42 -19.56
N PRO A 17 -33.52 62.77 -20.29
CA PRO A 17 -34.04 62.02 -21.43
C PRO A 17 -33.72 62.64 -22.81
N ALA A 18 -34.08 61.90 -23.88
CA ALA A 18 -34.32 62.26 -25.30
C ALA A 18 -33.59 61.22 -26.21
N GLN A 19 -34.07 60.75 -27.37
CA GLN A 19 -34.87 61.36 -28.43
C GLN A 19 -35.66 60.27 -29.20
N GLN A 20 -36.75 60.70 -29.83
CA GLN A 20 -37.54 59.96 -30.81
C GLN A 20 -36.72 59.53 -32.04
N GLN A 21 -36.89 58.28 -32.49
CA GLN A 21 -36.93 57.92 -33.92
C GLN A 21 -37.97 56.81 -34.15
N ARG A 22 -39.04 57.12 -34.88
CA ARG A 22 -39.78 56.17 -35.74
C ARG A 22 -39.17 56.28 -37.15
N PRO A 23 -39.53 55.43 -38.14
CA PRO A 23 -39.98 54.03 -38.14
C PRO A 23 -39.17 53.19 -39.16
N ARG A 24 -39.10 51.85 -39.04
CA ARG A 24 -38.99 50.98 -40.24
C ARG A 24 -39.68 49.64 -39.97
N LEU A 25 -40.85 49.49 -40.59
CA LEU A 25 -41.45 48.19 -40.91
C LEU A 25 -40.39 47.36 -41.65
N LYS A 26 -39.98 46.22 -41.09
CA LYS A 26 -39.32 45.15 -41.83
C LYS A 26 -40.23 43.91 -41.76
N PRO A 27 -40.99 43.63 -42.84
CA PRO A 27 -41.69 42.37 -43.00
C PRO A 27 -40.65 41.30 -43.34
N ALA A 28 -40.25 40.51 -42.34
CA ALA A 28 -39.41 39.33 -42.53
C ALA A 28 -39.60 38.29 -41.42
N LEU A 29 -40.11 38.69 -40.24
CA LEU A 29 -40.38 37.77 -39.13
C LEU A 29 -41.55 36.80 -39.37
N GLU A 30 -42.35 37.01 -40.42
CA GLU A 30 -43.51 36.16 -40.69
C GLU A 30 -43.20 34.93 -41.56
N MET A 31 -42.01 34.81 -42.16
CA MET A 31 -41.74 33.67 -43.06
C MET A 31 -41.02 32.51 -42.34
N GLU A 32 -40.08 32.79 -41.44
CA GLU A 32 -39.37 31.76 -40.65
C GLU A 32 -40.23 31.17 -39.53
N ASP A 33 -41.10 31.98 -38.92
CA ASP A 33 -42.08 31.51 -37.93
C ASP A 33 -43.23 30.73 -38.59
N LEU A 34 -43.68 31.14 -39.78
CA LEU A 34 -44.73 30.44 -40.54
C LEU A 34 -44.23 29.10 -41.13
N ILE A 35 -42.95 29.02 -41.52
CA ILE A 35 -42.33 27.76 -41.97
C ILE A 35 -42.16 26.79 -40.80
N SER A 36 -41.79 27.27 -39.60
CA SER A 36 -41.77 26.45 -38.38
C SER A 36 -43.17 25.99 -37.92
N LEU A 37 -44.21 26.78 -38.18
CA LEU A 37 -45.60 26.45 -37.82
C LEU A 37 -46.25 25.44 -38.77
N LEU A 38 -45.80 25.34 -40.02
CA LEU A 38 -46.43 24.54 -41.08
C LEU A 38 -45.77 23.17 -41.36
N HIS A 39 -44.50 22.93 -40.98
CA HIS A 39 -43.78 21.70 -41.36
C HIS A 39 -43.18 20.88 -40.20
N GLY A 40 -43.62 21.15 -38.97
CA GLY A 40 -42.98 20.56 -37.79
C GLY A 40 -41.65 21.24 -37.50
N SER A 41 -41.30 21.29 -36.23
CA SER A 41 -40.07 21.91 -35.74
C SER A 41 -38.84 21.47 -36.53
N ASP A 42 -37.91 22.40 -36.79
CA ASP A 42 -36.60 22.08 -37.36
C ASP A 42 -35.95 20.93 -36.56
N PRO A 43 -35.71 19.76 -37.18
CA PRO A 43 -35.22 18.58 -36.48
C PRO A 43 -33.84 18.81 -35.85
N VAL A 44 -33.01 19.68 -36.44
CA VAL A 44 -31.69 20.02 -35.88
C VAL A 44 -31.84 20.82 -34.60
N ARG A 45 -32.75 21.81 -34.59
CA ARG A 45 -33.04 22.63 -33.41
C ARG A 45 -33.61 21.80 -32.26
N VAL A 46 -34.51 20.86 -32.55
CA VAL A 46 -35.10 19.97 -31.53
C VAL A 46 -34.03 19.06 -30.91
N GLU A 47 -33.19 18.44 -31.72
CA GLU A 47 -32.12 17.57 -31.22
C GLU A 47 -31.08 18.37 -30.42
N LEU A 48 -30.74 19.59 -30.85
CA LEU A 48 -29.85 20.47 -30.10
C LEU A 48 -30.42 20.79 -28.72
N THR A 49 -31.68 21.18 -28.63
CA THR A 49 -32.34 21.43 -27.33
C THR A 49 -32.41 20.17 -26.47
N ARG A 50 -32.57 18.97 -27.06
CA ARG A 50 -32.50 17.71 -26.29
C ARG A 50 -31.11 17.50 -25.71
N LEU A 51 -30.07 17.64 -26.54
CA LEU A 51 -28.68 17.46 -26.13
C LEU A 51 -28.24 18.51 -25.09
N GLU A 52 -28.70 19.76 -25.20
CA GLU A 52 -28.43 20.81 -24.20
C GLU A 52 -29.05 20.47 -22.85
N ASN A 53 -30.30 19.98 -22.84
CA ASN A 53 -30.95 19.53 -21.61
C ASN A 53 -30.22 18.32 -21.02
N ASP A 54 -29.90 17.31 -21.86
CA ASP A 54 -29.16 16.11 -21.44
C ASP A 54 -27.81 16.50 -20.83
N LEU A 55 -27.08 17.44 -21.45
CA LEU A 55 -25.82 17.98 -20.94
C LEU A 55 -26.03 18.63 -19.57
N HIS A 56 -27.04 19.49 -19.42
CA HIS A 56 -27.32 20.17 -18.14
C HIS A 56 -27.70 19.16 -17.04
N TYR A 57 -28.45 18.10 -17.35
CA TYR A 57 -28.73 17.02 -16.40
C TYR A 57 -27.44 16.31 -15.99
N LYS A 58 -26.56 15.99 -16.94
CA LYS A 58 -25.29 15.33 -16.66
C LYS A 58 -24.32 16.21 -15.86
N GLU A 59 -24.29 17.52 -16.12
CA GLU A 59 -23.51 18.47 -15.32
C GLU A 59 -24.00 18.53 -13.86
N LYS A 60 -25.33 18.50 -13.65
CA LYS A 60 -25.91 18.44 -12.31
C LYS A 60 -25.58 17.11 -11.61
N GLU A 61 -25.81 15.97 -12.27
CA GLU A 61 -25.46 14.65 -11.73
C GLU A 61 -23.97 14.55 -11.37
N LEU A 62 -23.08 15.11 -12.21
CA LEU A 62 -21.66 15.18 -11.93
C LEU A 62 -21.36 16.03 -10.69
N GLY A 63 -22.03 17.18 -10.54
CA GLY A 63 -21.91 18.04 -9.37
C GLY A 63 -22.35 17.34 -8.07
N ASP A 64 -23.48 16.65 -8.10
CA ASP A 64 -24.01 15.88 -6.97
C ASP A 64 -23.05 14.72 -6.59
N ALA A 65 -22.56 13.98 -7.58
CA ALA A 65 -21.58 12.91 -7.36
C ALA A 65 -20.26 13.45 -6.77
N GLN A 66 -19.78 14.61 -7.24
CA GLN A 66 -18.59 15.25 -6.68
C GLN A 66 -18.79 15.70 -5.22
N ALA A 67 -19.99 16.19 -4.88
CA ALA A 67 -20.33 16.55 -3.50
C ALA A 67 -20.38 15.31 -2.60
N GLU A 68 -20.99 14.23 -3.07
CA GLU A 68 -21.03 12.94 -2.37
C GLU A 68 -19.63 12.36 -2.14
N ILE A 69 -18.76 12.36 -3.16
CA ILE A 69 -17.36 11.93 -3.02
C ILE A 69 -16.63 12.72 -1.92
N LYS A 70 -16.85 14.05 -1.86
CA LYS A 70 -16.22 14.88 -0.82
C LYS A 70 -16.76 14.54 0.57
N ALA A 71 -18.06 14.35 0.71
CA ALA A 71 -18.69 13.96 1.98
C ALA A 71 -18.20 12.58 2.46
N LEU A 72 -18.12 11.61 1.56
CA LEU A 72 -17.61 10.26 1.84
C LEU A 72 -16.15 10.31 2.29
N ARG A 73 -15.29 11.10 1.63
CA ARG A 73 -13.89 11.28 2.04
C ARG A 73 -13.74 11.88 3.43
N LEU A 74 -14.59 12.83 3.81
CA LEU A 74 -14.58 13.40 5.17
C LEU A 74 -15.04 12.38 6.22
N SER A 75 -16.09 11.62 5.90
CA SER A 75 -16.60 10.53 6.74
C SER A 75 -15.57 9.42 6.92
N GLU A 76 -14.86 9.06 5.85
CA GLU A 76 -13.77 8.08 5.88
C GLU A 76 -12.64 8.51 6.81
N ARG A 77 -12.15 9.76 6.68
CA ARG A 77 -11.13 10.31 7.60
C ARG A 77 -11.57 10.31 9.05
N ALA A 78 -12.83 10.64 9.33
CA ALA A 78 -13.36 10.61 10.69
C ALA A 78 -13.38 9.17 11.25
N ARG A 79 -13.71 8.19 10.41
CA ARG A 79 -13.70 6.77 10.78
C ARG A 79 -12.27 6.26 10.99
N GLU A 80 -11.33 6.61 10.12
CA GLU A 80 -9.90 6.30 10.27
C GLU A 80 -9.38 6.80 11.62
N LYS A 81 -9.63 8.06 11.95
CA LYS A 81 -9.24 8.63 13.24
C LYS A 81 -9.86 7.89 14.43
N ALA A 82 -11.15 7.54 14.36
CA ALA A 82 -11.79 6.77 15.42
C ALA A 82 -11.19 5.37 15.57
N VAL A 83 -10.76 4.74 14.48
CA VAL A 83 -10.06 3.45 14.50
C VAL A 83 -8.67 3.59 15.13
N GLU A 84 -7.93 4.65 14.80
CA GLU A 84 -6.63 4.95 15.42
C GLU A 84 -6.77 5.14 16.94
N ASP A 85 -7.71 5.98 17.38
CA ASP A 85 -7.96 6.24 18.81
C ASP A 85 -8.35 4.96 19.56
N LEU A 86 -9.24 4.13 19.00
CA LEU A 86 -9.63 2.85 19.59
C LEU A 86 -8.48 1.84 19.62
N THR A 87 -7.61 1.85 18.62
CA THR A 87 -6.43 0.99 18.57
C THR A 87 -5.43 1.36 19.66
N GLU A 88 -5.24 2.66 19.92
CA GLU A 88 -4.39 3.14 21.00
C GLU A 88 -4.94 2.73 22.38
N GLU A 89 -6.24 2.89 22.60
CA GLU A 89 -6.88 2.48 23.86
C GLU A 89 -6.83 0.95 24.05
N LEU A 90 -7.04 0.17 22.98
CA LEU A 90 -6.89 -1.27 23.01
C LEU A 90 -5.46 -1.67 23.43
N ALA A 91 -4.43 -1.02 22.86
CA ALA A 91 -3.04 -1.27 23.22
C ALA A 91 -2.75 -0.95 24.70
N LYS A 92 -3.31 0.14 25.24
CA LYS A 92 -3.19 0.50 26.67
C LYS A 92 -3.85 -0.54 27.57
N VAL A 93 -5.05 -1.01 27.22
CA VAL A 93 -5.77 -2.03 28.00
C VAL A 93 -5.05 -3.37 27.95
N ASP A 94 -4.56 -3.79 26.79
CA ASP A 94 -3.76 -5.01 26.63
C ASP A 94 -2.48 -4.98 27.50
N GLY A 95 -1.78 -3.83 27.53
CA GLY A 95 -0.64 -3.64 28.42
C GLY A 95 -0.99 -3.77 29.91
N LYS A 96 -2.11 -3.20 30.35
CA LYS A 96 -2.60 -3.34 31.74
C LYS A 96 -3.02 -4.77 32.08
N LEU A 97 -3.63 -5.47 31.13
CA LEU A 97 -4.02 -6.87 31.28
C LEU A 97 -2.80 -7.74 31.51
N LYS A 98 -1.78 -7.65 30.65
CA LYS A 98 -0.52 -8.40 30.77
C LYS A 98 0.18 -8.18 32.12
N LEU A 99 0.21 -6.93 32.59
CA LEU A 99 0.79 -6.60 33.91
C LEU A 99 0.01 -7.26 35.06
N THR A 100 -1.32 -7.27 34.97
CA THR A 100 -2.19 -7.84 35.99
C THR A 100 -2.12 -9.37 35.99
N GLU A 101 -2.05 -9.99 34.81
CA GLU A 101 -1.83 -11.44 34.65
C GLU A 101 -0.51 -11.87 35.28
N SER A 102 0.59 -11.16 35.01
CA SER A 102 1.90 -11.44 35.62
C SER A 102 1.87 -11.31 37.15
N LEU A 103 1.19 -10.29 37.67
CA LEU A 103 1.04 -10.10 39.11
C LEU A 103 0.18 -11.21 39.75
N LEU A 104 -0.89 -11.64 39.08
CA LEU A 104 -1.73 -12.74 39.55
C LEU A 104 -0.97 -14.07 39.55
N GLU A 105 -0.18 -14.35 38.52
CA GLU A 105 0.66 -15.54 38.45
C GLU A 105 1.68 -15.57 39.59
N SER A 106 2.38 -14.45 39.83
CA SER A 106 3.29 -14.30 40.96
C SER A 106 2.61 -14.55 42.30
N LYS A 107 1.41 -14.00 42.52
CA LYS A 107 0.63 -14.20 43.74
C LYS A 107 0.15 -15.64 43.92
N ASN A 108 -0.20 -16.33 42.84
CA ASN A 108 -0.56 -17.75 42.88
C ASN A 108 0.63 -18.63 43.28
N LEU A 109 1.83 -18.34 42.78
CA LEU A 109 3.05 -19.06 43.18
C LEU A 109 3.37 -18.83 44.66
N GLU A 110 3.25 -17.59 45.13
CA GLU A 110 3.42 -17.24 46.55
C GLU A 110 2.41 -17.98 47.44
N ALA A 111 1.13 -18.02 47.05
CA ALA A 111 0.08 -18.73 47.77
C ALA A 111 0.35 -20.24 47.85
N LYS A 112 0.82 -20.86 46.76
CA LYS A 112 1.19 -22.28 46.74
C LYS A 112 2.35 -22.55 47.70
N LYS A 113 3.38 -21.71 47.69
CA LYS A 113 4.53 -21.82 48.59
C LYS A 113 4.10 -21.74 50.06
N ILE A 114 3.30 -20.75 50.43
CA ILE A 114 2.77 -20.60 51.80
C ILE A 114 1.93 -21.82 52.21
N ASN A 115 1.13 -22.37 51.31
CA ASN A 115 0.32 -23.54 51.60
C ASN A 115 1.17 -24.80 51.85
N ASP A 116 2.24 -25.00 51.07
CA ASP A 116 3.15 -26.12 51.24
C ASP A 116 3.96 -25.98 52.55
N GLU A 117 4.43 -24.77 52.88
CA GLU A 117 5.07 -24.45 54.16
C GLU A 117 4.12 -24.71 55.35
N LYS A 118 2.85 -24.30 55.25
CA LYS A 118 1.84 -24.56 56.28
C LYS A 118 1.62 -26.06 56.50
N LYS A 119 1.53 -26.86 55.43
CA LYS A 119 1.39 -28.31 55.54
C LYS A 119 2.60 -28.95 56.21
N ALA A 120 3.81 -28.53 55.84
CA ALA A 120 5.05 -29.00 56.44
C ALA A 120 5.12 -28.65 57.94
N ALA A 121 4.75 -27.41 58.31
CA ALA A 121 4.70 -26.96 59.70
C ALA A 121 3.68 -27.76 60.53
N LEU A 122 2.49 -28.02 60.00
CA LEU A 122 1.47 -28.85 60.66
C LEU A 122 1.95 -30.30 60.86
N ALA A 123 2.58 -30.90 59.84
CA ALA A 123 3.15 -32.24 59.94
C ALA A 123 4.25 -32.31 61.02
N ALA A 124 5.13 -31.31 61.07
CA ALA A 124 6.16 -31.19 62.10
C ALA A 124 5.56 -31.03 63.51
N GLN A 125 4.50 -30.23 63.64
CA GLN A 125 3.78 -30.06 64.91
C GLN A 125 3.18 -31.40 65.40
N PHE A 126 2.47 -32.12 64.54
CA PHE A 126 1.91 -33.43 64.90
C PHE A 126 2.98 -34.45 65.29
N ALA A 127 4.12 -34.47 64.57
CA ALA A 127 5.24 -35.34 64.89
C ALA A 127 5.87 -35.01 66.26
N ALA A 128 6.05 -33.72 66.56
CA ALA A 128 6.55 -33.26 67.85
C ALA A 128 5.59 -33.63 69.00
N GLU A 129 4.29 -33.42 68.82
CA GLU A 129 3.28 -33.76 69.82
C GLU A 129 3.20 -35.28 70.06
N ALA A 130 3.26 -36.09 69.01
CA ALA A 130 3.32 -37.55 69.12
C ALA A 130 4.59 -38.02 69.87
N THR A 131 5.70 -37.31 69.72
CA THR A 131 6.95 -37.61 70.43
C THR A 131 6.82 -37.26 71.92
N LEU A 132 6.27 -36.09 72.24
CA LEU A 132 5.98 -35.69 73.63
C LEU A 132 5.05 -36.68 74.34
N ARG A 133 3.97 -37.12 73.67
CA ARG A 133 3.06 -38.14 74.21
C ARG A 133 3.78 -39.47 74.49
N ARG A 134 4.64 -39.92 73.56
CA ARG A 134 5.45 -41.15 73.74
C ARG A 134 6.42 -41.03 74.92
N VAL A 135 7.13 -39.91 75.05
CA VAL A 135 8.07 -39.66 76.17
C VAL A 135 7.32 -39.61 77.51
N HIS A 136 6.19 -38.91 77.58
CA HIS A 136 5.39 -38.84 78.79
C HIS A 136 4.80 -40.20 79.22
N ALA A 137 4.41 -41.05 78.27
CA ALA A 137 3.93 -42.40 78.56
C ALA A 137 5.08 -43.31 79.04
N ALA A 138 6.23 -43.25 78.37
CA ALA A 138 7.42 -44.03 78.71
C ALA A 138 8.00 -43.72 80.10
N GLN A 139 7.84 -42.48 80.59
CA GLN A 139 8.24 -42.09 81.95
C GLN A 139 7.44 -42.77 83.09
N LYS A 140 6.37 -43.51 82.78
CA LYS A 140 5.50 -44.18 83.77
C LYS A 140 5.64 -45.72 83.78
N ASP A 141 6.47 -46.32 82.93
CA ASP A 141 6.64 -47.77 82.83
C ASP A 141 7.95 -48.21 83.52
N ASP A 142 7.84 -49.05 84.56
CA ASP A 142 8.98 -49.55 85.35
C ASP A 142 9.78 -50.70 84.66
N ASP A 143 9.26 -51.26 83.55
CA ASP A 143 9.85 -52.39 82.81
C ASP A 143 10.52 -51.98 81.48
N MET A 144 10.85 -50.70 81.29
CA MET A 144 11.38 -50.20 80.02
C MET A 144 12.80 -50.75 79.73
N PRO A 145 13.04 -51.34 78.55
CA PRO A 145 14.37 -51.84 78.19
C PRO A 145 15.41 -50.71 78.13
N PRO A 146 16.71 -51.04 78.29
CA PRO A 146 17.79 -50.06 78.27
C PRO A 146 17.71 -49.18 77.02
N ILE A 147 17.91 -47.87 77.21
CA ILE A 147 17.68 -46.85 76.18
C ILE A 147 18.53 -47.10 74.92
N GLU A 148 19.70 -47.72 75.08
CA GLU A 148 20.61 -48.09 73.99
C GLU A 148 20.00 -49.11 73.03
N ALA A 149 19.18 -50.05 73.52
CA ALA A 149 18.53 -51.06 72.68
C ALA A 149 17.45 -50.44 71.76
N ILE A 150 16.87 -49.32 72.16
CA ILE A 150 15.90 -48.54 71.38
C ILE A 150 16.62 -47.57 70.43
N LEU A 151 17.72 -46.97 70.87
CA LEU A 151 18.47 -45.99 70.08
C LEU A 151 19.26 -46.62 68.93
N ALA A 152 19.88 -47.79 69.11
CA ALA A 152 20.77 -48.36 68.10
C ALA A 152 20.13 -48.58 66.70
N PRO A 153 18.89 -49.11 66.58
CA PRO A 153 18.22 -49.20 65.28
C PRO A 153 17.94 -47.83 64.65
N LEU A 154 17.52 -46.84 65.45
CA LEU A 154 17.24 -45.48 64.96
C LEU A 154 18.52 -44.78 64.51
N GLU A 155 19.64 -45.00 65.19
CA GLU A 155 20.96 -44.49 64.77
C GLU A 155 21.41 -45.11 63.44
N ALA A 156 21.13 -46.40 63.21
CA ALA A 156 21.41 -47.07 61.94
C ALA A 156 20.56 -46.53 60.79
N GLU A 157 19.24 -46.35 61.01
CA GLU A 157 18.34 -45.73 60.04
C GLU A 157 18.74 -44.28 59.73
N LEU A 158 19.11 -43.50 60.75
CA LEU A 158 19.60 -42.13 60.59
C LEU A 158 20.89 -42.09 59.74
N LYS A 159 21.78 -43.07 59.92
CA LYS A 159 22.99 -43.21 59.11
C LYS A 159 22.67 -43.51 57.64
N LEU A 160 21.72 -44.40 57.37
CA LEU A 160 21.27 -44.70 56.01
C LEU A 160 20.60 -43.49 55.35
N ALA A 161 19.71 -42.81 56.08
CA ALA A 161 19.05 -41.59 55.60
C ALA A 161 20.06 -40.48 55.26
N ARG A 162 21.12 -40.31 56.08
CA ARG A 162 22.21 -39.37 55.78
C ARG A 162 22.98 -39.74 54.51
N GLN A 163 23.21 -41.03 54.26
CA GLN A 163 23.86 -41.48 53.02
C GLN A 163 22.98 -41.23 51.80
N GLU A 164 21.67 -41.44 51.91
CA GLU A 164 20.72 -41.15 50.84
C GLU A 164 20.63 -39.65 50.53
N ILE A 165 20.60 -38.80 51.56
CA ILE A 165 20.67 -37.34 51.39
C ILE A 165 21.94 -36.92 50.64
N ALA A 166 23.09 -37.51 50.96
CA ALA A 166 24.34 -37.21 50.26
C ALA A 166 24.28 -37.58 48.77
N LYS A 167 23.71 -38.73 48.42
CA LYS A 167 23.50 -39.14 47.02
C LYS A 167 22.57 -38.16 46.28
N LEU A 168 21.43 -37.81 46.89
CA LEU A 168 20.49 -36.85 46.30
C LEU A 168 21.11 -35.46 46.11
N GLN A 169 22.02 -35.03 46.99
CA GLN A 169 22.74 -33.78 46.83
C GLN A 169 23.69 -33.80 45.62
N ASP A 170 24.37 -34.93 45.39
CA ASP A 170 25.25 -35.08 44.23
C ASP A 170 24.44 -35.17 42.93
N ASP A 171 23.30 -35.85 42.93
CA ASP A 171 22.37 -35.90 41.80
C ASP A 171 21.82 -34.50 41.47
N ASN A 172 21.41 -33.72 42.47
CA ASN A 172 20.97 -32.34 42.25
C ASN A 172 22.07 -31.47 41.62
N ARG A 173 23.33 -31.60 42.06
CA ARG A 173 24.45 -30.89 41.44
C ARG A 173 24.70 -31.33 39.99
N ALA A 174 24.50 -32.62 39.68
CA ALA A 174 24.61 -33.13 38.32
C ALA A 174 23.49 -32.57 37.43
N LEU A 175 22.25 -32.52 37.95
CA LEU A 175 21.11 -31.91 37.28
C LEU A 175 21.35 -30.42 36.99
N ASP A 176 21.87 -29.65 37.95
CA ASP A 176 22.18 -28.23 37.74
C ASP A 176 23.21 -28.01 36.62
N ARG A 177 24.25 -28.86 36.56
CA ARG A 177 25.24 -28.83 35.48
C ARG A 177 24.62 -29.16 34.13
N LEU A 178 23.76 -30.19 34.09
CA LEU A 178 23.07 -30.60 32.88
C LEU A 178 22.13 -29.50 32.37
N THR A 179 21.40 -28.85 33.26
CA THR A 179 20.51 -27.73 32.92
C THR A 179 21.29 -26.59 32.28
N LYS A 180 22.38 -26.13 32.92
CA LYS A 180 23.26 -25.09 32.36
C LYS A 180 23.83 -25.46 30.99
N SER A 181 24.23 -26.72 30.83
CA SER A 181 24.73 -27.23 29.54
C SER A 181 23.65 -27.23 28.46
N LYS A 182 22.40 -27.60 28.79
CA LYS A 182 21.28 -27.58 27.85
C LYS A 182 20.88 -26.16 27.46
N GLU A 183 20.85 -25.24 28.42
CA GLU A 183 20.59 -23.82 28.16
C GLU A 183 21.64 -23.22 27.21
N ALA A 184 22.93 -23.52 27.43
CA ALA A 184 23.99 -23.08 26.53
C ALA A 184 23.82 -23.65 25.11
N ALA A 185 23.49 -24.94 24.97
CA ALA A 185 23.25 -25.57 23.67
C ALA A 185 22.01 -24.98 22.95
N LEU A 186 20.95 -24.65 23.70
CA LEU A 186 19.77 -24.00 23.15
C LEU A 186 20.08 -22.60 22.60
N LEU A 187 20.86 -21.80 23.35
CA LEU A 187 21.29 -20.47 22.88
C LEU A 187 22.16 -20.55 21.62
N GLU A 188 23.00 -21.57 21.50
CA GLU A 188 23.81 -21.80 20.30
C GLU A 188 22.96 -22.23 19.09
N ALA A 189 21.98 -23.11 19.31
CA ALA A 189 21.02 -23.50 18.28
C ALA A 189 20.20 -22.30 17.80
N GLU A 190 19.73 -21.45 18.72
CA GLU A 190 18.98 -20.25 18.38
C GLU A 190 19.80 -19.28 17.52
N ARG A 191 21.07 -19.02 17.87
CA ARG A 191 21.98 -18.21 17.04
C ARG A 191 22.14 -18.80 15.63
N THR A 192 22.27 -20.12 15.54
CA THR A 192 22.38 -20.80 14.24
C THR A 192 21.13 -20.61 13.39
N VAL A 193 19.95 -20.72 13.99
CA VAL A 193 18.66 -20.47 13.30
C VAL A 193 18.54 -19.01 12.86
N GLN A 194 18.90 -18.05 13.70
CA GLN A 194 18.87 -16.63 13.34
C GLN A 194 19.78 -16.32 12.14
N ILE A 195 20.99 -16.88 12.11
CA ILE A 195 21.91 -16.75 10.97
C ILE A 195 21.31 -17.38 9.71
N ALA A 196 20.67 -18.55 9.83
CA ALA A 196 20.02 -19.22 8.70
C ALA A 196 18.86 -18.39 8.13
N LEU A 197 18.03 -17.80 9.00
CA LEU A 197 16.92 -16.92 8.60
C LEU A 197 17.42 -15.67 7.88
N ALA A 198 18.49 -15.02 8.37
CA ALA A 198 19.08 -13.87 7.70
C ALA A 198 19.62 -14.23 6.31
N LYS A 199 20.24 -15.40 6.17
CA LYS A 199 20.70 -15.91 4.86
C LYS A 199 19.53 -16.20 3.91
N ALA A 200 18.44 -16.79 4.42
CA ALA A 200 17.26 -17.08 3.62
C ALA A 200 16.62 -15.79 3.06
N SER A 201 16.46 -14.76 3.91
CA SER A 201 15.95 -13.45 3.47
C SER A 201 16.80 -12.83 2.36
N LEU A 202 18.14 -12.92 2.46
CA LEU A 202 19.03 -12.40 1.42
C LEU A 202 18.87 -13.17 0.10
N VAL A 203 18.66 -14.49 0.16
CA VAL A 203 18.41 -15.31 -1.03
C VAL A 203 17.11 -14.89 -1.69
N ASP A 204 16.04 -14.65 -0.92
CA ASP A 204 14.76 -14.19 -1.44
C ASP A 204 14.90 -12.82 -2.15
N ASP A 205 15.62 -11.87 -1.54
CA ASP A 205 15.91 -10.56 -2.16
C ASP A 205 16.67 -10.69 -3.48
N LEU A 206 17.67 -11.57 -3.52
CA LEU A 206 18.45 -11.85 -4.74
C LEU A 206 17.59 -12.54 -5.81
N GLN A 207 16.69 -13.44 -5.43
CA GLN A 207 15.76 -14.07 -6.36
C GLN A 207 14.79 -13.05 -6.96
N ASN A 208 14.23 -12.16 -6.15
CA ASN A 208 13.37 -11.07 -6.61
C ASN A 208 14.11 -10.16 -7.60
N LYS A 209 15.34 -9.78 -7.28
CA LYS A 209 16.19 -8.98 -8.17
C LYS A 209 16.51 -9.70 -9.48
N ASN A 210 16.79 -11.01 -9.43
CA ASN A 210 17.03 -11.80 -10.63
C ASN A 210 15.78 -11.86 -11.53
N GLN A 211 14.59 -12.01 -10.96
CA GLN A 211 13.34 -12.00 -11.74
C GLN A 211 13.13 -10.65 -12.44
N GLU A 212 13.41 -9.54 -11.77
CA GLU A 212 13.31 -8.20 -12.36
C GLU A 212 14.31 -8.01 -13.49
N LEU A 213 15.56 -8.44 -13.31
CA LEU A 213 16.58 -8.40 -14.37
C LEU A 213 16.19 -9.24 -15.58
N MET A 214 15.58 -10.42 -15.39
CA MET A 214 15.08 -11.22 -16.51
C MET A 214 14.00 -10.48 -17.31
N LYS A 215 13.05 -9.83 -16.64
CA LYS A 215 12.03 -9.00 -17.31
C LYS A 215 12.66 -7.85 -18.11
N GLN A 216 13.68 -7.20 -17.54
CA GLN A 216 14.40 -6.13 -18.25
C GLN A 216 15.11 -6.65 -19.49
N ILE A 217 15.72 -7.84 -19.41
CA ILE A 217 16.34 -8.49 -20.58
C ILE A 217 15.29 -8.77 -21.66
N GLU A 218 14.11 -9.28 -21.29
CA GLU A 218 13.02 -9.54 -22.23
C GLU A 218 12.54 -8.25 -22.92
N ILE A 219 12.37 -7.16 -22.15
CA ILE A 219 12.00 -5.85 -22.69
C ILE A 219 13.07 -5.35 -23.68
N CYS A 220 14.34 -5.36 -23.29
CA CYS A 220 15.43 -4.93 -24.17
C CYS A 220 15.52 -5.78 -25.45
N GLN A 221 15.25 -7.08 -25.37
CA GLN A 221 15.19 -7.95 -26.55
C GLN A 221 14.04 -7.55 -27.49
N GLU A 222 12.87 -7.23 -26.96
CA GLU A 222 11.73 -6.81 -27.78
C GLU A 222 11.94 -5.41 -28.38
N GLU A 223 12.53 -4.48 -27.62
CA GLU A 223 12.94 -3.15 -28.12
C GLU A 223 13.91 -3.29 -29.30
N ASN A 224 14.91 -4.16 -29.20
CA ASN A 224 15.84 -4.42 -30.29
C ASN A 224 15.12 -4.97 -31.54
N LYS A 225 14.15 -5.88 -31.39
CA LYS A 225 13.35 -6.37 -32.53
C LYS A 225 12.52 -5.27 -33.18
N ILE A 226 12.00 -4.32 -32.39
CA ILE A 226 11.26 -3.16 -32.91
C ILE A 226 12.21 -2.25 -33.68
N LEU A 227 13.37 -1.94 -33.10
CA LEU A 227 14.41 -1.12 -33.72
C LEU A 227 14.88 -1.72 -35.05
N ASP A 228 15.14 -3.02 -35.10
CA ASP A 228 15.52 -3.73 -36.33
C ASP A 228 14.44 -3.63 -37.42
N ARG A 229 13.16 -3.79 -37.05
CA ARG A 229 12.03 -3.63 -37.99
C ARG A 229 11.95 -2.20 -38.53
N MET A 230 12.05 -1.21 -37.65
CA MET A 230 12.05 0.21 -38.04
C MET A 230 13.23 0.56 -38.94
N HIS A 231 14.43 0.07 -38.63
CA HIS A 231 15.62 0.31 -39.44
C HIS A 231 15.45 -0.25 -40.85
N ARG A 232 14.96 -1.49 -40.99
CA ARG A 232 14.66 -2.09 -42.30
C ARG A 232 13.63 -1.30 -43.10
N GLN A 233 12.56 -0.84 -42.46
CA GLN A 233 11.55 0.01 -43.12
C GLN A 233 12.17 1.32 -43.61
N LYS A 234 12.98 1.99 -42.78
CA LYS A 234 13.65 3.23 -43.14
C LYS A 234 14.64 3.05 -44.29
N VAL A 235 15.38 1.94 -44.32
CA VAL A 235 16.27 1.60 -45.44
C VAL A 235 15.44 1.43 -46.73
N ALA A 236 14.34 0.68 -46.69
CA ALA A 236 13.47 0.49 -47.86
C ALA A 236 12.86 1.82 -48.36
N GLU A 237 12.50 2.74 -47.45
CA GLU A 237 12.02 4.07 -47.82
C GLU A 237 13.12 4.92 -48.48
N VAL A 238 14.35 4.88 -47.94
CA VAL A 238 15.51 5.56 -48.53
C VAL A 238 15.81 4.99 -49.92
N GLU A 239 15.74 3.68 -50.11
CA GLU A 239 15.92 3.05 -51.43
C GLU A 239 14.85 3.52 -52.43
N LYS A 240 13.58 3.59 -52.01
CA LYS A 240 12.48 4.09 -52.84
C LYS A 240 12.69 5.56 -53.22
N LEU A 241 13.04 6.41 -52.26
CA LEU A 241 13.33 7.83 -52.53
C LEU A 241 14.52 7.98 -53.47
N THR A 242 15.57 7.18 -53.29
CA THR A 242 16.73 7.16 -54.18
C THR A 242 16.33 6.78 -55.62
N GLN A 243 15.43 5.82 -55.77
CA GLN A 243 14.89 5.44 -57.08
C GLN A 243 14.06 6.58 -57.71
N THR A 244 13.18 7.22 -56.94
CA THR A 244 12.42 8.39 -57.42
C THR A 244 13.33 9.55 -57.83
N VAL A 245 14.42 9.79 -57.08
CA VAL A 245 15.42 10.81 -57.46
C VAL A 245 16.04 10.49 -58.82
N ARG A 246 16.45 9.24 -59.07
CA ARG A 246 17.00 8.83 -60.38
C ARG A 246 16.00 9.03 -61.52
N GLU A 247 14.74 8.65 -61.32
CA GLU A 247 13.68 8.83 -62.33
C GLU A 247 13.47 10.31 -62.66
N LEU A 248 13.51 11.18 -61.64
CA LEU A 248 13.43 12.63 -61.84
C LEU A 248 14.66 13.18 -62.56
N GLU A 249 15.87 12.71 -62.24
CA GLU A 249 17.10 13.08 -62.94
C GLU A 249 17.04 12.71 -64.43
N GLU A 250 16.57 11.50 -64.76
CA GLU A 250 16.36 11.06 -66.15
C GLU A 250 15.32 11.93 -66.87
N ALA A 251 14.20 12.25 -66.22
CA ALA A 251 13.17 13.12 -66.78
C ALA A 251 13.69 14.55 -67.04
N VAL A 252 14.53 15.09 -66.14
CA VAL A 252 15.17 16.40 -66.31
C VAL A 252 16.15 16.38 -67.49
N LEU A 253 16.97 15.32 -67.61
CA LEU A 253 17.89 15.16 -68.76
C LEU A 253 17.11 15.08 -70.08
N ALA A 254 16.04 14.30 -70.13
CA ALA A 254 15.16 14.21 -71.30
C ALA A 254 14.49 15.55 -71.63
N GLY A 255 13.99 16.26 -70.62
CA GLY A 255 13.42 17.60 -70.76
C GLY A 255 14.43 18.63 -71.29
N GLY A 256 15.68 18.57 -70.81
CA GLY A 256 16.78 19.40 -71.31
C GLY A 256 17.10 19.11 -72.79
N ALA A 257 17.14 17.83 -73.18
CA ALA A 257 17.32 17.44 -74.59
C ALA A 257 16.17 17.93 -75.47
N ALA A 258 14.92 17.80 -75.03
CA ALA A 258 13.75 18.31 -75.74
C ALA A 258 13.79 19.84 -75.88
N ALA A 259 14.13 20.57 -74.83
CA ALA A 259 14.26 22.02 -74.87
C ALA A 259 15.36 22.48 -75.84
N ASN A 260 16.49 21.78 -75.89
CA ASN A 260 17.55 22.04 -76.88
C ASN A 260 17.05 21.81 -78.31
N ALA A 261 16.34 20.71 -78.57
CA ALA A 261 15.76 20.44 -79.89
C ALA A 261 14.79 21.55 -80.31
N VAL A 262 13.93 22.03 -79.39
CA VAL A 262 13.02 23.16 -79.66
C VAL A 262 13.79 24.42 -80.03
N ARG A 263 14.87 24.77 -79.30
CA ARG A 263 15.71 25.94 -79.63
C ARG A 263 16.36 25.81 -81.00
N ASP A 264 16.83 24.61 -81.36
CA ASP A 264 17.44 24.36 -82.68
C ASP A 264 16.42 24.49 -83.82
N TYR A 265 15.20 23.97 -83.65
CA TYR A 265 14.11 24.19 -84.60
C TYR A 265 13.74 25.67 -84.72
N GLN A 266 13.63 26.40 -83.59
CA GLN A 266 13.37 27.84 -83.59
C GLN A 266 14.47 28.62 -84.35
N ARG A 267 15.75 28.27 -84.14
CA ARG A 267 16.87 28.87 -84.86
C ARG A 267 16.77 28.63 -86.37
N LYS A 268 16.51 27.40 -86.80
CA LYS A 268 16.32 27.07 -88.23
C LYS A 268 15.16 27.86 -88.85
N VAL A 269 14.05 28.03 -88.13
CA VAL A 269 12.91 28.84 -88.59
C VAL A 269 13.32 30.31 -88.73
N GLN A 270 14.04 30.86 -87.76
CA GLN A 270 14.56 32.23 -87.84
C GLN A 270 15.48 32.39 -89.06
N GLU A 271 16.45 31.49 -89.26
CA GLU A 271 17.36 31.48 -90.42
C GLU A 271 16.61 31.44 -91.76
N MET A 272 15.58 30.60 -91.88
CA MET A 272 14.72 30.57 -93.07
C MET A 272 13.97 31.88 -93.31
N ASN A 273 13.48 32.54 -92.25
CA ASN A 273 12.82 33.84 -92.37
C ASN A 273 13.79 34.93 -92.83
N VAL A 274 15.04 34.95 -92.32
CA VAL A 274 16.05 35.93 -92.79
C VAL A 274 16.44 35.69 -94.25
N MET A 275 16.48 34.43 -94.70
CA MET A 275 16.70 34.08 -96.11
C MET A 275 15.50 34.45 -97.01
N HIS A 276 14.27 34.39 -96.48
CA HIS A 276 13.07 34.79 -97.20
C HIS A 276 13.02 36.32 -97.41
N ASP A 277 13.36 37.10 -96.38
CA ASP A 277 13.38 38.56 -96.43
C ASP A 277 14.56 39.14 -97.23
N GLY A 278 15.64 38.37 -97.43
CA GLY A 278 16.80 38.75 -98.26
C GLY A 278 16.65 38.45 -99.76
N LEU A 279 15.56 37.80 -100.18
CA LEU A 279 15.25 37.43 -101.57
C LEU A 279 14.08 38.24 -102.18
N THR A 280 13.58 39.24 -101.46
CA THR A 280 12.63 40.27 -101.92
C THR A 280 13.33 41.62 -102.04
#